data_AF-A0A6I5CLJ3-F1
#
_entry.id   AF-A0A6I5CLJ3-F1
#
_cell.length_a   1.000
_cell.length_b   1.000
_cell.length_c   1.000
_cell.angle_alpha   90.00
_cell.angle_beta   90.00
_cell.angle_gamma   90.00
#
_symmetry.space_group_name_H-M   'P 1'
#
loop_
_entity.id
_entity.type
_entity.pdbx_description
1 polymer ?
#
loop_
_entity_poly.entity_id
_entity_poly.type
_entity_poly.pdbx_seq_one_letter_code
_entity_poly.pdbx_strand_id
1 'polypeptide(L)'
;PEYEPRGCPRGAAFSWYTYSPTRIRYPYVRGPLLDLWREARARTADPVAAWEWLTADPGRTAVYKRARGKGGFVRCTWPEAVELMAAAQVHTVKRYGPDRIVGFSPIPAMSMASYSAGTRYLSMIGGTISSFYDWYADLPMASPQVFGDQTDVPESGDWWNCGYLIVWGTNLPITRTPDAHFMTEARYRGQKVVVVSPDYGDHTKFADEWLAAAPGTDGALAMAMGHVVLTEFHRDRPVPRFTEYAKTYTDLPFLVRLREREGMPGVYVPDKFLTAADLPGHEGAEAAAFKTVLLDARTGEPAVPNGSLGFRWTAPEGGPRWNLRLEGTDPLLSLYGRPDGEAVAVDLP
;
A
#
# COMPACT_ATOMS: atom_id res chain seq x y z
N PRO A 1 1.71 24.49 15.04
CA PRO A 1 1.63 24.11 16.46
C PRO A 1 2.66 23.02 16.74
N GLU A 2 3.18 22.93 17.96
CA GLU A 2 4.15 21.88 18.32
C GLU A 2 3.46 20.53 18.52
N TYR A 3 4.23 19.45 18.46
CA TYR A 3 3.72 18.07 18.59
C TYR A 3 3.40 17.65 20.04
N GLU A 4 3.98 18.32 21.04
CA GLU A 4 3.78 17.99 22.46
C GLU A 4 2.29 18.13 22.87
N PRO A 5 1.70 17.19 23.64
CA PRO A 5 2.31 16.03 24.31
C PRO A 5 2.16 14.68 23.60
N ARG A 6 1.57 14.64 22.39
CA ARG A 6 1.09 13.41 21.75
C ARG A 6 0.40 12.49 22.77
N GLY A 7 0.66 11.18 22.70
CA GLY A 7 0.09 10.19 23.60
C GLY A 7 -1.34 9.78 23.23
N CYS A 8 -1.82 8.75 23.92
CA CYS A 8 -3.20 8.31 23.85
C CYS A 8 -3.56 7.48 25.09
N PRO A 9 -4.85 7.27 25.37
CA PRO A 9 -5.29 6.47 26.53
C PRO A 9 -4.71 5.05 26.54
N ARG A 10 -4.47 4.47 25.35
CA ARG A 10 -3.92 3.11 25.21
C ARG A 10 -2.46 3.05 25.65
N GLY A 11 -1.65 4.04 25.25
CA GLY A 11 -0.26 4.16 25.67
C GLY A 11 -0.13 4.45 27.16
N ALA A 12 -0.98 5.31 27.71
CA ALA A 12 -0.99 5.65 29.14
C ALA A 12 -1.27 4.43 30.04
N ALA A 13 -2.06 3.46 29.55
CA ALA A 13 -2.38 2.23 30.29
C ALA A 13 -1.32 1.11 30.13
N PHE A 14 -0.28 1.30 29.30
CA PHE A 14 0.64 0.21 28.95
C PHE A 14 1.43 -0.37 30.13
N SER A 15 1.69 0.45 31.16
CA SER A 15 2.41 0.03 32.37
C SER A 15 1.75 -1.16 33.09
N TRP A 16 0.42 -1.29 32.97
CA TRP A 16 -0.37 -2.39 33.54
C TRP A 16 0.18 -3.77 33.15
N TYR A 17 0.62 -3.95 31.91
CA TYR A 17 1.07 -5.25 31.40
C TYR A 17 2.29 -5.80 32.11
N THR A 18 3.14 -4.94 32.70
CA THR A 18 4.43 -5.33 33.28
C THR A 18 4.28 -6.41 34.35
N TYR A 19 3.33 -6.22 35.25
CA TYR A 19 3.04 -7.13 36.39
C TYR A 19 1.63 -7.71 36.37
N SER A 20 0.88 -7.47 35.28
CA SER A 20 -0.47 -8.01 35.08
C SER A 20 -0.53 -9.54 35.26
N PRO A 21 -1.71 -10.09 35.63
CA PRO A 21 -1.94 -11.53 35.67
C PRO A 21 -1.80 -12.19 34.30
N THR A 22 -1.83 -11.42 33.21
CA THR A 22 -1.69 -11.90 31.82
C THR A 22 -0.25 -11.93 31.32
N ARG A 23 0.74 -11.48 32.11
CA ARG A 23 2.15 -11.44 31.71
C ARG A 23 2.69 -12.86 31.46
N ILE A 24 3.23 -13.11 30.27
CA ILE A 24 4.02 -14.32 29.99
C ILE A 24 5.39 -14.19 30.68
N ARG A 25 5.67 -15.09 31.63
CA ARG A 25 6.87 -15.05 32.49
C ARG A 25 7.93 -16.11 32.15
N TYR A 26 7.50 -17.22 31.55
CA TYR A 26 8.34 -18.37 31.25
C TYR A 26 8.04 -18.87 29.83
N PRO A 27 8.93 -19.66 29.21
CA PRO A 27 8.55 -20.41 28.03
C PRO A 27 7.51 -21.47 28.43
N TYR A 28 6.49 -21.62 27.59
CA TYR A 28 5.41 -22.58 27.79
C TYR A 28 5.25 -23.44 26.53
N VAL A 29 5.04 -24.73 26.73
CA VAL A 29 4.73 -25.68 25.65
C VAL A 29 3.39 -26.35 25.96
N ARG A 30 2.64 -26.76 24.94
CA ARG A 30 1.41 -27.53 25.14
C ARG A 30 1.78 -28.88 25.76
N GLY A 31 1.19 -29.24 26.91
CA GLY A 31 1.56 -30.47 27.67
C GLY A 31 1.73 -31.71 26.80
N PRO A 32 0.71 -32.11 26.01
CA PRO A 32 0.82 -33.25 25.11
C PRO A 32 1.97 -33.20 24.08
N LEU A 33 2.37 -32.01 23.61
CA LEU A 33 3.55 -31.88 22.74
C LEU A 33 4.84 -32.11 23.54
N LEU A 34 4.90 -31.58 24.76
CA LEU A 34 6.08 -31.69 25.61
C LEU A 34 6.30 -33.14 26.08
N ASP A 35 5.23 -33.87 26.40
CA ASP A 35 5.30 -35.28 26.77
C ASP A 35 5.83 -36.13 25.62
N LEU A 36 5.28 -35.94 24.41
CA LEU A 36 5.76 -36.62 23.20
C LEU A 36 7.21 -36.23 22.85
N TRP A 37 7.58 -34.97 23.06
CA TRP A 37 8.95 -34.50 22.85
C TRP A 37 9.93 -35.20 23.79
N ARG A 38 9.62 -35.28 25.07
CA ARG A 38 10.46 -35.97 26.07
C ARG A 38 10.54 -37.46 25.82
N GLU A 39 9.44 -38.11 25.42
CA GLU A 39 9.45 -39.50 24.98
C GLU A 39 10.38 -39.70 23.77
N ALA A 40 10.31 -38.80 22.79
CA ALA A 40 11.18 -38.84 21.62
C ALA A 40 12.67 -38.67 21.99
N ARG A 41 12.98 -37.75 22.91
CA ARG A 41 14.35 -37.53 23.41
C ARG A 41 14.89 -38.71 24.23
N ALA A 42 14.03 -39.45 24.91
CA ALA A 42 14.44 -40.69 25.60
C ALA A 42 14.80 -41.81 24.62
N ARG A 43 14.30 -41.77 23.37
CA ARG A 43 14.60 -42.75 22.32
C ARG A 43 15.89 -42.46 21.56
N THR A 44 16.29 -41.19 21.48
CA THR A 44 17.50 -40.79 20.72
C THR A 44 18.13 -39.51 21.26
N ALA A 45 19.46 -39.49 21.27
CA ALA A 45 20.26 -38.32 21.62
C ALA A 45 20.24 -37.23 20.53
N ASP A 46 19.90 -37.55 19.28
CA ASP A 46 19.74 -36.55 18.21
C ASP A 46 18.35 -35.90 18.26
N PRO A 47 18.25 -34.59 18.57
CA PRO A 47 16.96 -33.91 18.67
C PRO A 47 16.22 -33.82 17.32
N VAL A 48 16.93 -33.80 16.18
CA VAL A 48 16.31 -33.79 14.85
C VAL A 48 15.65 -35.13 14.55
N ALA A 49 16.32 -36.24 14.88
CA ALA A 49 15.75 -37.58 14.78
C ALA A 49 14.57 -37.78 15.75
N ALA A 50 14.62 -37.15 16.94
CA ALA A 50 13.50 -37.16 17.88
C ALA A 50 12.26 -36.46 17.29
N TRP A 51 12.43 -35.30 16.66
CA TRP A 51 11.34 -34.59 15.98
C TRP A 51 10.81 -35.36 14.76
N GLU A 52 11.69 -35.98 13.98
CA GLU A 52 11.31 -36.85 12.87
C GLU A 52 10.44 -38.01 13.37
N TRP A 53 10.88 -38.70 14.42
CA TRP A 53 10.08 -39.75 15.04
C TRP A 53 8.71 -39.21 15.41
N LEU A 54 8.64 -38.12 16.19
CA LEU A 54 7.39 -37.51 16.65
C LEU A 54 6.42 -37.18 15.50
N THR A 55 6.95 -36.65 14.39
CA THR A 55 6.13 -36.15 13.27
C THR A 55 5.84 -37.17 12.17
N ALA A 56 6.57 -38.29 12.11
CA ALA A 56 6.37 -39.36 11.14
C ALA A 56 5.01 -40.10 11.29
N ASP A 57 4.33 -39.94 12.43
CA ASP A 57 3.07 -40.63 12.74
C ASP A 57 1.89 -39.64 12.86
N PRO A 58 0.88 -39.74 11.98
CA PRO A 58 -0.32 -38.90 12.04
C PRO A 58 -1.06 -38.98 13.37
N GLY A 59 -1.08 -40.14 14.03
CA GLY A 59 -1.72 -40.33 15.33
C GLY A 59 -1.05 -39.49 16.42
N ARG A 60 0.29 -39.54 16.50
CA ARG A 60 1.05 -38.72 17.45
C ARG A 60 0.93 -37.23 17.16
N THR A 61 0.95 -36.82 15.89
CA THR A 61 0.75 -35.40 15.59
C THR A 61 -0.68 -34.91 15.88
N ALA A 62 -1.68 -35.77 15.72
CA ALA A 62 -3.06 -35.42 16.03
C ALA A 62 -3.27 -35.12 17.53
N VAL A 63 -2.56 -35.81 18.42
CA VAL A 63 -2.63 -35.62 19.89
C VAL A 63 -2.37 -34.15 20.26
N TYR A 64 -1.24 -33.57 19.85
CA TYR A 64 -0.93 -32.18 20.22
C TYR A 64 -1.64 -31.15 19.33
N LYS A 65 -1.92 -31.46 18.05
CA LYS A 65 -2.63 -30.54 17.15
C LYS A 65 -4.08 -30.30 17.59
N ARG A 66 -4.81 -31.34 18.03
CA ARG A 66 -6.20 -31.24 18.52
C ARG A 66 -6.34 -30.52 19.87
N ALA A 67 -5.23 -30.33 20.58
CA ALA A 67 -5.16 -29.58 21.84
C ALA A 67 -4.91 -28.07 21.65
N ARG A 68 -4.70 -27.59 20.41
CA ARG A 68 -4.57 -26.14 20.13
C ARG A 68 -5.86 -25.41 20.50
N GLY A 69 -5.74 -24.30 21.25
CA GLY A 69 -6.87 -23.51 21.73
C GLY A 69 -7.59 -24.04 22.97
N LYS A 70 -7.13 -25.16 23.58
CA LYS A 70 -7.84 -25.84 24.69
C LYS A 70 -7.15 -25.76 26.06
N GLY A 71 -6.25 -24.79 26.27
CA GLY A 71 -5.47 -24.70 27.53
C GLY A 71 -4.45 -25.84 27.69
N GLY A 72 -3.95 -26.06 28.91
CA GLY A 72 -2.93 -27.09 29.19
C GLY A 72 -1.52 -26.71 28.72
N PHE A 73 -1.16 -25.44 28.89
CA PHE A 73 0.24 -25.02 28.78
C PHE A 73 0.98 -25.41 30.05
N VAL A 74 2.17 -25.96 29.88
CA VAL A 74 3.09 -26.30 30.98
C VAL A 74 4.37 -25.51 30.82
N ARG A 75 4.92 -25.07 31.95
CA ARG A 75 6.21 -24.36 31.98
C ARG A 75 7.32 -25.30 31.52
N CYS A 76 8.21 -24.81 30.67
CA CYS A 76 9.46 -25.49 30.30
C CYS A 76 10.67 -24.57 30.57
N THR A 77 11.85 -25.00 30.15
CA THR A 77 13.07 -24.18 30.18
C THR A 77 13.37 -23.61 28.80
N TRP A 78 14.13 -22.51 28.73
CA TRP A 78 14.58 -21.94 27.46
C TRP A 78 15.39 -22.95 26.61
N PRO A 79 16.37 -23.69 27.17
CA PRO A 79 17.07 -24.73 26.41
C PRO A 79 16.14 -25.79 25.81
N GLU A 80 15.14 -26.27 26.57
CA GLU A 80 14.20 -27.29 26.08
C GLU A 80 13.31 -26.77 24.96
N ALA A 81 12.79 -25.54 25.09
CA ALA A 81 11.98 -24.91 24.05
C ALA A 81 12.77 -24.63 22.77
N VAL A 82 14.00 -24.11 22.91
CA VAL A 82 14.86 -23.77 21.77
C VAL A 82 15.34 -25.03 21.05
N GLU A 83 15.73 -26.09 21.76
CA GLU A 83 16.13 -27.36 21.14
C GLU A 83 14.97 -27.96 20.32
N LEU A 84 13.75 -27.96 20.87
CA LEU A 84 12.54 -28.43 20.16
C LEU A 84 12.30 -27.62 18.88
N MET A 85 12.32 -26.28 18.96
CA MET A 85 12.10 -25.40 17.81
C MET A 85 13.17 -25.60 16.73
N ALA A 86 14.44 -25.64 17.12
CA ALA A 86 15.55 -25.84 16.20
C ALA A 86 15.49 -27.21 15.52
N ALA A 87 15.21 -28.29 16.27
CA ALA A 87 15.03 -29.62 15.71
C ALA A 87 13.89 -29.68 14.69
N ALA A 88 12.76 -29.06 15.01
CA ALA A 88 11.63 -28.97 14.10
C ALA A 88 11.97 -28.23 12.80
N GLN A 89 12.70 -27.12 12.90
CA GLN A 89 13.13 -26.32 11.76
C GLN A 89 14.16 -27.06 10.91
N VAL A 90 15.20 -27.64 11.51
CA VAL A 90 16.24 -28.41 10.80
C VAL A 90 15.62 -29.62 10.08
N HIS A 91 14.74 -30.37 10.76
CA HIS A 91 14.01 -31.47 10.11
C HIS A 91 13.18 -30.98 8.92
N THR A 92 12.45 -29.88 9.10
CA THR A 92 11.58 -29.31 8.04
C THR A 92 12.40 -28.89 6.82
N VAL A 93 13.51 -28.16 7.05
CA VAL A 93 14.43 -27.73 5.99
C VAL A 93 14.99 -28.94 5.25
N LYS A 94 15.50 -29.94 5.98
CA LYS A 94 16.10 -31.14 5.40
C LYS A 94 15.10 -31.96 4.59
N ARG A 95 13.85 -32.09 5.07
CA ARG A 95 12.86 -33.01 4.49
C ARG A 95 12.02 -32.37 3.38
N TYR A 96 11.68 -31.09 3.50
CA TYR A 96 10.68 -30.42 2.66
C TYR A 96 11.19 -29.15 1.98
N GLY A 97 12.26 -28.55 2.48
CA GLY A 97 12.77 -27.27 2.01
C GLY A 97 12.58 -26.14 3.04
N PRO A 98 13.40 -25.09 2.98
CA PRO A 98 13.41 -24.03 3.97
C PRO A 98 12.16 -23.12 3.90
N ASP A 99 11.55 -23.00 2.72
CA ASP A 99 10.31 -22.25 2.46
C ASP A 99 9.05 -22.86 3.12
N ARG A 100 9.16 -24.03 3.77
CA ARG A 100 8.12 -24.60 4.64
C ARG A 100 8.16 -24.03 6.06
N ILE A 101 9.12 -23.16 6.36
CA ILE A 101 9.18 -22.37 7.59
C ILE A 101 8.74 -20.95 7.26
N VAL A 102 7.61 -20.53 7.84
CA VAL A 102 7.02 -19.21 7.60
C VAL A 102 6.99 -18.44 8.91
N GLY A 103 7.38 -17.16 8.86
CA GLY A 103 7.18 -16.21 9.95
C GLY A 103 6.30 -15.04 9.54
N PHE A 104 5.44 -14.65 10.46
CA PHE A 104 4.61 -13.46 10.35
C PHE A 104 4.96 -12.49 11.48
N SER A 105 5.43 -11.30 11.11
CA SER A 105 5.71 -10.20 12.03
C SER A 105 5.43 -8.90 11.26
N PRO A 106 4.47 -8.06 11.69
CA PRO A 106 4.06 -6.89 10.92
C PRO A 106 4.77 -5.61 11.38
N ILE A 107 4.60 -4.52 10.61
CA ILE A 107 4.94 -3.12 10.96
C ILE A 107 6.35 -2.95 11.59
N PRO A 108 7.44 -2.97 10.80
CA PRO A 108 8.79 -2.76 11.33
C PRO A 108 8.99 -1.39 11.99
N ALA A 109 8.27 -0.36 11.55
CA ALA A 109 8.43 1.02 12.01
C ALA A 109 8.16 1.21 13.52
N MET A 110 7.31 0.37 14.13
CA MET A 110 6.99 0.49 15.56
C MET A 110 8.09 -0.09 16.48
N SER A 111 8.93 -0.99 15.96
CA SER A 111 10.00 -1.65 16.71
C SER A 111 10.98 -2.37 15.77
N MET A 112 11.87 -1.62 15.13
CA MET A 112 12.73 -2.11 14.02
C MET A 112 13.61 -3.30 14.42
N ALA A 113 14.24 -3.23 15.59
CA ALA A 113 15.11 -4.29 16.09
C ALA A 113 14.33 -5.59 16.38
N SER A 114 13.16 -5.48 17.04
CA SER A 114 12.30 -6.61 17.35
C SER A 114 11.78 -7.31 16.09
N TYR A 115 11.39 -6.53 15.08
CA TYR A 115 11.02 -7.08 13.76
C TYR A 115 12.20 -7.79 13.10
N SER A 116 13.37 -7.15 13.10
CA SER A 116 14.57 -7.64 12.42
C SER A 116 15.12 -8.91 13.02
N ALA A 117 14.94 -9.15 14.33
CA ALA A 117 15.42 -10.35 15.00
C ALA A 117 14.85 -11.63 14.36
N GLY A 118 13.53 -11.68 14.17
CA GLY A 118 12.85 -12.84 13.56
C GLY A 118 13.06 -12.94 12.06
N THR A 119 12.95 -11.81 11.35
CA THR A 119 13.08 -11.80 9.88
C THR A 119 14.52 -12.10 9.43
N ARG A 120 15.53 -11.58 10.11
CA ARG A 120 16.94 -11.95 9.84
C ARG A 120 17.17 -13.44 10.05
N TYR A 121 16.67 -14.01 11.13
CA TYR A 121 16.79 -15.45 11.38
C TYR A 121 16.18 -16.27 10.23
N LEU A 122 14.95 -15.93 9.81
CA LEU A 122 14.26 -16.61 8.71
C LEU A 122 15.02 -16.48 7.39
N SER A 123 15.46 -15.27 7.03
CA SER A 123 16.25 -15.04 5.81
C SER A 123 17.54 -15.86 5.79
N MET A 124 18.23 -15.99 6.94
CA MET A 124 19.47 -16.76 7.03
C MET A 124 19.28 -18.27 6.82
N ILE A 125 18.11 -18.81 7.17
CA ILE A 125 17.79 -20.24 6.98
C ILE A 125 17.02 -20.51 5.67
N GLY A 126 16.69 -19.47 4.89
CA GLY A 126 15.88 -19.56 3.67
C GLY A 126 14.36 -19.67 3.90
N GLY A 127 13.88 -19.29 5.09
CA GLY A 127 12.46 -19.28 5.43
C GLY A 127 11.69 -18.12 4.76
N THR A 128 10.37 -18.23 4.74
CA THR A 128 9.48 -17.23 4.14
C THR A 128 9.03 -16.19 5.16
N ILE A 129 9.08 -14.92 4.77
CA ILE A 129 8.55 -13.80 5.55
C ILE A 129 7.25 -13.35 4.88
N SER A 130 6.15 -13.40 5.61
CA SER A 130 4.85 -12.92 5.11
C SER A 130 4.79 -11.40 5.04
N SER A 131 4.12 -10.87 4.01
CA SER A 131 3.73 -9.46 3.94
C SER A 131 2.65 -9.13 4.98
N PHE A 132 2.41 -7.84 5.21
CA PHE A 132 1.43 -7.37 6.18
C PHE A 132 0.57 -6.21 5.66
N TYR A 133 1.11 -5.31 4.84
CA TYR A 133 0.44 -4.04 4.51
C TYR A 133 -0.75 -4.24 3.54
N ASP A 134 -0.54 -5.09 2.54
CA ASP A 134 -1.57 -5.67 1.68
C ASP A 134 -2.56 -6.54 2.46
N TRP A 135 -2.06 -7.40 3.36
CA TRP A 135 -2.89 -8.31 4.15
C TRP A 135 -3.84 -7.60 5.11
N TYR A 136 -3.41 -6.49 5.72
CA TYR A 136 -4.24 -5.67 6.60
C TYR A 136 -5.21 -4.77 5.84
N ALA A 137 -5.14 -4.75 4.49
CA ALA A 137 -5.84 -3.79 3.65
C ALA A 137 -5.50 -2.32 3.99
N ASP A 138 -4.30 -2.09 4.55
CA ASP A 138 -3.78 -0.76 4.79
C ASP A 138 -3.05 -0.20 3.56
N LEU A 139 -2.59 -1.06 2.64
CA LEU A 139 -2.05 -0.68 1.32
C LEU A 139 -3.18 -0.12 0.44
N PRO A 140 -3.21 1.18 0.15
CA PRO A 140 -4.15 1.72 -0.81
C PRO A 140 -3.67 1.36 -2.22
N MET A 141 -4.26 0.35 -2.84
CA MET A 141 -3.86 -0.12 -4.18
C MET A 141 -3.82 0.99 -5.25
N ALA A 142 -4.59 2.08 -5.04
CA ALA A 142 -4.55 3.26 -5.87
C ALA A 142 -3.19 4.00 -5.84
N SER A 143 -2.45 4.00 -4.73
CA SER A 143 -1.14 4.68 -4.65
C SER A 143 -0.11 4.06 -5.60
N PRO A 144 0.12 2.72 -5.62
CA PRO A 144 0.97 2.11 -6.64
C PRO A 144 0.45 2.30 -8.07
N GLN A 145 -0.86 2.35 -8.27
CA GLN A 145 -1.46 2.55 -9.61
C GLN A 145 -1.24 3.97 -10.14
N VAL A 146 -1.39 4.99 -9.31
CA VAL A 146 -1.33 6.40 -9.70
C VAL A 146 0.09 6.96 -9.63
N PHE A 147 0.83 6.64 -8.57
CA PHE A 147 2.13 7.25 -8.28
C PHE A 147 3.33 6.29 -8.41
N GLY A 148 3.08 4.97 -8.52
CA GLY A 148 4.15 3.98 -8.52
C GLY A 148 4.87 3.85 -7.18
N ASP A 149 4.27 4.35 -6.10
CA ASP A 149 4.79 4.30 -4.72
C ASP A 149 3.88 3.46 -3.82
N GLN A 150 4.47 2.83 -2.79
CA GLN A 150 3.71 2.04 -1.83
C GLN A 150 2.67 2.90 -1.10
N THR A 151 3.13 3.92 -0.38
CA THR A 151 2.34 4.95 0.31
C THR A 151 3.31 5.99 0.87
N ASP A 152 3.17 7.22 0.42
CA ASP A 152 3.79 8.40 1.02
C ASP A 152 2.70 9.46 1.22
N VAL A 153 2.70 10.09 2.40
CA VAL A 153 1.63 11.01 2.83
C VAL A 153 2.21 12.18 3.61
N PRO A 154 1.57 13.36 3.57
CA PRO A 154 2.01 14.49 4.38
C PRO A 154 1.92 14.18 5.88
N GLU A 155 2.84 14.75 6.64
CA GLU A 155 2.80 14.68 8.10
C GLU A 155 1.57 15.41 8.66
N SER A 156 1.19 15.08 9.89
CA SER A 156 0.05 15.71 10.57
C SER A 156 0.25 17.21 10.81
N GLY A 157 1.51 17.64 11.00
CA GLY A 157 1.88 19.05 11.03
C GLY A 157 1.45 19.82 9.78
N ASP A 158 1.41 19.18 8.61
CA ASP A 158 1.01 19.82 7.37
C ASP A 158 -0.50 20.02 7.24
N TRP A 159 -1.31 19.33 8.05
CA TRP A 159 -2.75 19.63 8.15
C TRP A 159 -3.00 21.06 8.62
N TRP A 160 -2.05 21.63 9.38
CA TRP A 160 -2.07 23.03 9.75
C TRP A 160 -1.97 23.95 8.54
N ASN A 161 -1.43 23.53 7.40
CA ASN A 161 -1.15 24.40 6.25
C ASN A 161 -2.33 24.52 5.28
N CYS A 162 -3.31 23.61 5.27
CA CYS A 162 -4.45 23.69 4.33
C CYS A 162 -5.60 24.59 4.81
N GLY A 163 -6.26 25.31 3.89
CA GLY A 163 -7.43 26.15 4.19
C GLY A 163 -8.77 25.40 4.17
N TYR A 164 -8.78 24.18 3.63
CA TYR A 164 -9.97 23.33 3.51
C TYR A 164 -9.53 21.88 3.71
N LEU A 165 -10.14 21.19 4.67
CA LEU A 165 -9.83 19.81 5.03
C LEU A 165 -11.09 18.94 4.92
N ILE A 166 -11.03 17.90 4.10
CA ILE A 166 -12.07 16.86 4.04
C ILE A 166 -11.55 15.64 4.80
N VAL A 167 -12.22 15.31 5.90
CA VAL A 167 -11.96 14.11 6.70
C VAL A 167 -12.93 13.04 6.21
N TRP A 168 -12.44 12.15 5.35
CA TRP A 168 -13.26 11.16 4.65
C TRP A 168 -12.94 9.74 5.13
N GLY A 169 -13.93 9.05 5.73
CA GLY A 169 -13.77 7.65 6.13
C GLY A 169 -12.72 7.40 7.21
N THR A 170 -12.34 8.43 7.98
CA THR A 170 -11.33 8.32 9.04
C THR A 170 -11.77 9.04 10.31
N ASN A 171 -11.77 8.32 11.44
CA ASN A 171 -12.11 8.90 12.72
C ASN A 171 -10.83 9.40 13.42
N LEU A 172 -10.41 10.64 13.09
CA LEU A 172 -9.13 11.22 13.54
C LEU A 172 -8.97 11.24 15.06
N PRO A 173 -9.92 11.73 15.89
CA PRO A 173 -9.74 11.77 17.34
C PRO A 173 -9.51 10.40 17.99
N ILE A 174 -10.10 9.33 17.43
CA ILE A 174 -9.96 7.96 17.95
C ILE A 174 -8.70 7.30 17.41
N THR A 175 -8.50 7.32 16.10
CA THR A 175 -7.46 6.52 15.44
C THR A 175 -6.14 7.26 15.35
N ARG A 176 -6.16 8.59 15.28
CA ARG A 176 -5.00 9.52 15.20
C ARG A 176 -4.99 10.48 16.40
N THR A 177 -5.41 10.00 17.57
CA THR A 177 -5.48 10.76 18.84
C THR A 177 -4.32 11.74 19.07
N PRO A 178 -3.03 11.33 18.98
CA PRO A 178 -1.91 12.23 19.25
C PRO A 178 -1.76 13.38 18.24
N ASP A 179 -2.38 13.27 17.07
CA ASP A 179 -2.25 14.21 15.95
C ASP A 179 -3.54 15.02 15.70
N ALA A 180 -4.66 14.61 16.31
CA ALA A 180 -5.98 15.20 16.07
C ALA A 180 -6.04 16.70 16.43
N HIS A 181 -5.14 17.18 17.29
CA HIS A 181 -5.06 18.58 17.69
C HIS A 181 -4.77 19.50 16.48
N PHE A 182 -3.97 19.07 15.50
CA PHE A 182 -3.69 19.85 14.29
C PHE A 182 -4.97 20.22 13.52
N MET A 183 -5.88 19.25 13.35
CA MET A 183 -7.19 19.49 12.73
C MET A 183 -7.99 20.52 13.56
N THR A 184 -8.09 20.32 14.87
CA THR A 184 -8.93 21.20 15.71
C THR A 184 -8.38 22.62 15.82
N GLU A 185 -7.07 22.77 15.90
CA GLU A 185 -6.42 24.08 16.05
C GLU A 185 -6.41 24.86 14.73
N ALA A 186 -6.23 24.19 13.59
CA ALA A 186 -6.22 24.83 12.28
C ALA A 186 -7.57 25.52 11.95
N ARG A 187 -8.66 25.08 12.57
CA ARG A 187 -9.97 25.76 12.47
C ARG A 187 -9.94 27.18 13.03
N TYR A 188 -9.14 27.46 14.06
CA TYR A 188 -9.04 28.81 14.64
C TYR A 188 -8.39 29.83 13.70
N ARG A 189 -7.65 29.38 12.67
CA ARG A 189 -7.13 30.25 11.60
C ARG A 189 -8.04 30.30 10.36
N GLY A 190 -9.26 29.79 10.46
CA GLY A 190 -10.25 29.81 9.38
C GLY A 190 -10.21 28.61 8.43
N GLN A 191 -9.53 27.52 8.77
CA GLN A 191 -9.66 26.27 8.00
C GLN A 191 -11.10 25.76 8.11
N LYS A 192 -11.73 25.46 6.96
CA LYS A 192 -13.01 24.75 6.92
C LYS A 192 -12.76 23.23 6.99
N VAL A 193 -13.50 22.53 7.85
CA VAL A 193 -13.43 21.08 8.03
C VAL A 193 -14.77 20.45 7.65
N VAL A 194 -14.74 19.54 6.69
CA VAL A 194 -15.90 18.73 6.29
C VAL A 194 -15.64 17.28 6.64
N VAL A 195 -16.63 16.60 7.23
CA VAL A 195 -16.56 15.17 7.53
C VAL A 195 -17.48 14.40 6.60
N VAL A 196 -16.95 13.35 5.97
CA VAL A 196 -17.73 12.36 5.21
C VAL A 196 -17.65 11.03 5.95
N SER A 197 -18.76 10.65 6.57
CA SER A 197 -18.88 9.43 7.37
C SER A 197 -20.35 8.98 7.42
N PRO A 198 -20.64 7.67 7.37
CA PRO A 198 -22.02 7.18 7.43
C PRO A 198 -22.68 7.39 8.80
N ASP A 199 -21.88 7.38 9.87
CA ASP A 199 -22.29 7.58 11.25
C ASP A 199 -21.80 8.92 11.80
N TYR A 200 -22.48 9.40 12.84
CA TYR A 200 -22.07 10.58 13.59
C TYR A 200 -21.00 10.19 14.62
N GLY A 201 -19.73 10.20 14.20
CA GLY A 201 -18.59 9.80 15.02
C GLY A 201 -17.89 10.97 15.73
N ASP A 202 -16.88 10.67 16.55
CA ASP A 202 -16.14 11.68 17.34
C ASP A 202 -15.54 12.82 16.50
N HIS A 203 -15.01 12.49 15.32
CA HIS A 203 -14.51 13.48 14.35
C HIS A 203 -15.59 14.45 13.84
N THR A 204 -16.84 13.99 13.67
CA THR A 204 -17.96 14.80 13.18
C THR A 204 -18.27 15.99 14.10
N LYS A 205 -18.08 15.84 15.41
CA LYS A 205 -18.27 16.91 16.40
C LYS A 205 -17.40 18.15 16.13
N PHE A 206 -16.25 17.97 15.49
CA PHE A 206 -15.31 19.05 15.20
C PHE A 206 -15.44 19.60 13.77
N ALA A 207 -16.36 19.07 12.97
CA ALA A 207 -16.58 19.50 11.60
C ALA A 207 -17.48 20.73 11.53
N ASP A 208 -17.34 21.50 10.46
CA ASP A 208 -18.26 22.58 10.10
C ASP A 208 -19.45 22.03 9.31
N GLU A 209 -19.24 20.97 8.52
CA GLU A 209 -20.29 20.26 7.78
C GLU A 209 -20.09 18.73 7.88
N TRP A 210 -21.21 18.00 7.91
CA TRP A 210 -21.24 16.55 7.88
C TRP A 210 -22.03 16.04 6.69
N LEU A 211 -21.41 15.18 5.91
CA LEU A 211 -22.01 14.45 4.80
C LEU A 211 -22.14 12.97 5.16
N ALA A 212 -23.38 12.54 5.40
CA ALA A 212 -23.71 11.16 5.74
C ALA A 212 -23.80 10.27 4.49
N ALA A 213 -22.66 10.00 3.84
CA ALA A 213 -22.61 9.11 2.68
C ALA A 213 -22.94 7.67 3.09
N ALA A 214 -23.69 6.94 2.24
CA ALA A 214 -23.98 5.53 2.50
C ALA A 214 -22.67 4.71 2.41
N PRO A 215 -22.43 3.74 3.33
CA PRO A 215 -21.19 2.98 3.35
C PRO A 215 -20.89 2.33 1.99
N GLY A 216 -19.67 2.55 1.48
CA GLY A 216 -19.21 1.95 0.22
C GLY A 216 -19.68 2.68 -1.04
N THR A 217 -20.37 3.82 -0.91
CA THR A 217 -20.83 4.65 -2.05
C THR A 217 -20.00 5.91 -2.26
N ASP A 218 -18.94 6.08 -1.47
CA ASP A 218 -18.05 7.25 -1.46
C ASP A 218 -17.46 7.56 -2.84
N GLY A 219 -17.20 6.52 -3.64
CA GLY A 219 -16.73 6.67 -5.03
C GLY A 219 -17.72 7.45 -5.91
N ALA A 220 -19.03 7.26 -5.73
CA ALA A 220 -20.03 8.01 -6.49
C ALA A 220 -20.03 9.50 -6.11
N LEU A 221 -19.87 9.81 -4.82
CA LEU A 221 -19.74 11.19 -4.34
C LEU A 221 -18.46 11.85 -4.89
N ALA A 222 -17.32 11.15 -4.85
CA ALA A 222 -16.06 11.64 -5.39
C ALA A 222 -16.13 11.90 -6.91
N MET A 223 -16.78 11.01 -7.67
CA MET A 223 -16.99 11.19 -9.11
C MET A 223 -17.89 12.40 -9.42
N ALA A 224 -18.95 12.62 -8.63
CA ALA A 224 -19.81 13.80 -8.78
C ALA A 224 -19.05 15.11 -8.46
N MET A 225 -18.21 15.10 -7.42
CA MET A 225 -17.33 16.24 -7.10
C MET A 225 -16.34 16.50 -8.25
N GLY A 226 -15.69 15.46 -8.76
CA GLY A 226 -14.78 15.54 -9.90
C GLY A 226 -15.46 16.10 -11.16
N HIS A 227 -16.71 15.69 -11.42
CA HIS A 227 -17.50 16.21 -12.54
C HIS A 227 -17.69 17.73 -12.45
N VAL A 228 -18.08 18.25 -11.29
CA VAL A 228 -18.22 19.69 -11.07
C VAL A 228 -16.88 20.40 -11.24
N VAL A 229 -15.81 19.84 -10.67
CA VAL A 229 -14.46 20.44 -10.77
C VAL A 229 -14.00 20.55 -12.22
N LEU A 230 -14.14 19.49 -13.01
CA LEU A 230 -13.74 19.47 -14.42
C LEU A 230 -14.62 20.42 -15.26
N THR A 231 -15.93 20.41 -15.01
CA THR A 231 -16.89 21.26 -15.72
C THR A 231 -16.59 22.74 -15.50
N GLU A 232 -16.50 23.17 -14.24
CA GLU A 232 -16.40 24.59 -13.92
C GLU A 232 -14.97 25.12 -14.07
N PHE A 233 -13.95 24.36 -13.65
CA PHE A 233 -12.57 24.88 -13.53
C PHE A 233 -11.60 24.40 -14.61
N HIS A 234 -12.00 23.43 -15.44
CA HIS A 234 -11.21 23.01 -16.61
C HIS A 234 -11.89 23.35 -17.95
N ARG A 235 -13.22 23.25 -18.04
CA ARG A 235 -13.98 23.54 -19.28
C ARG A 235 -14.49 24.98 -19.36
N ASP A 236 -15.37 25.38 -18.43
CA ASP A 236 -16.10 26.64 -18.53
C ASP A 236 -15.25 27.85 -18.13
N ARG A 237 -14.47 27.70 -17.06
CA ARG A 237 -13.53 28.72 -16.57
C ARG A 237 -12.19 28.06 -16.23
N PRO A 238 -11.33 27.80 -17.25
CA PRO A 238 -10.03 27.21 -17.04
C PRO A 238 -9.20 27.98 -16.00
N VAL A 239 -8.87 27.33 -14.88
CA VAL A 239 -8.02 27.93 -13.84
C VAL A 239 -6.55 27.69 -14.22
N PRO A 240 -5.73 28.73 -14.42
CA PRO A 240 -4.37 28.58 -14.97
C PRO A 240 -3.50 27.56 -14.21
N ARG A 241 -3.56 27.60 -12.87
CA ARG A 241 -2.79 26.67 -12.02
C ARG A 241 -3.22 25.21 -12.19
N PHE A 242 -4.52 24.94 -12.37
CA PHE A 242 -5.03 23.58 -12.54
C PHE A 242 -4.65 23.04 -13.92
N THR A 243 -4.74 23.89 -14.94
CA THR A 243 -4.29 23.55 -16.30
C THR A 243 -2.79 23.27 -16.35
N GLU A 244 -1.96 24.15 -15.77
CA GLU A 244 -0.50 23.95 -15.70
C GLU A 244 -0.14 22.65 -14.97
N TYR A 245 -0.81 22.39 -13.84
CA TYR A 245 -0.60 21.18 -13.06
C TYR A 245 -0.95 19.93 -13.87
N ALA A 246 -2.12 19.91 -14.52
CA ALA A 246 -2.57 18.81 -15.36
C ALA A 246 -1.59 18.52 -16.51
N LYS A 247 -1.09 19.57 -17.19
CA LYS A 247 -0.12 19.42 -18.30
C LYS A 247 1.21 18.81 -17.84
N THR A 248 1.64 19.13 -16.62
CA THR A 248 3.02 18.86 -16.17
C THR A 248 3.13 17.59 -15.31
N TYR A 249 2.15 17.35 -14.45
CA TYR A 249 2.25 16.36 -13.36
C TYR A 249 1.27 15.20 -13.48
N THR A 250 0.50 15.13 -14.57
CA THR A 250 -0.46 14.05 -14.79
C THR A 250 -0.24 13.41 -16.14
N ASP A 251 -0.88 12.27 -16.35
CA ASP A 251 -0.91 11.56 -17.63
C ASP A 251 -2.07 11.99 -18.54
N LEU A 252 -2.87 12.99 -18.15
CA LEU A 252 -3.97 13.53 -18.95
C LEU A 252 -3.62 13.93 -20.40
N PRO A 253 -2.43 14.52 -20.71
CA PRO A 253 -2.10 14.88 -22.10
C PRO A 253 -1.59 13.71 -22.96
N PHE A 254 -1.40 12.51 -22.40
CA PHE A 254 -0.85 11.39 -23.15
C PHE A 254 -1.89 10.72 -24.04
N LEU A 255 -1.45 10.28 -25.21
CA LEU A 255 -2.30 9.69 -26.23
C LEU A 255 -2.61 8.23 -25.92
N VAL A 256 -3.89 7.88 -25.97
CA VAL A 256 -4.37 6.50 -25.84
C VAL A 256 -4.84 6.01 -27.20
N ARG A 257 -4.42 4.80 -27.58
CA ARG A 257 -4.87 4.16 -28.82
C ARG A 257 -6.32 3.73 -28.67
N LEU A 258 -7.08 3.84 -29.75
CA LEU A 258 -8.43 3.31 -29.83
C LEU A 258 -8.40 2.05 -30.69
N ARG A 259 -9.11 1.01 -30.26
CA ARG A 259 -9.39 -0.16 -31.10
C ARG A 259 -10.88 -0.30 -31.31
N GLU A 260 -11.26 -0.80 -32.48
CA GLU A 260 -12.66 -1.07 -32.78
C GLU A 260 -13.20 -2.17 -31.86
N ARG A 261 -14.44 -2.01 -31.41
CA ARG A 261 -15.11 -2.97 -30.54
C ARG A 261 -15.56 -4.17 -31.36
N GLU A 262 -15.22 -5.36 -30.87
CA GLU A 262 -15.63 -6.60 -31.51
C GLU A 262 -17.15 -6.68 -31.65
N GLY A 263 -17.63 -6.89 -32.88
CA GLY A 263 -19.06 -6.99 -33.19
C GLY A 263 -19.81 -5.66 -33.30
N MET A 264 -19.16 -4.49 -33.16
CA MET A 264 -19.81 -3.18 -33.28
C MET A 264 -18.99 -2.21 -34.15
N PRO A 265 -19.14 -2.25 -35.49
CA PRO A 265 -18.40 -1.39 -36.40
C PRO A 265 -18.60 0.11 -36.11
N GLY A 266 -17.53 0.89 -36.14
CA GLY A 266 -17.55 2.33 -35.84
C GLY A 266 -17.68 2.70 -34.36
N VAL A 267 -17.71 1.71 -33.45
CA VAL A 267 -17.63 1.91 -32.00
C VAL A 267 -16.26 1.47 -31.52
N TYR A 268 -15.61 2.30 -30.72
CA TYR A 268 -14.25 2.07 -30.24
C TYR A 268 -14.21 1.85 -28.73
N VAL A 269 -13.13 1.24 -28.25
CA VAL A 269 -12.79 1.16 -26.83
C VAL A 269 -11.35 1.63 -26.62
N PRO A 270 -11.01 2.21 -25.45
CA PRO A 270 -9.63 2.53 -25.11
C PRO A 270 -8.75 1.26 -25.12
N ASP A 271 -7.54 1.39 -25.68
CA ASP A 271 -6.49 0.36 -25.66
C ASP A 271 -5.27 0.90 -24.88
N LYS A 272 -4.05 0.55 -25.27
CA LYS A 272 -2.82 1.00 -24.61
C LYS A 272 -2.48 2.45 -24.96
N PHE A 273 -1.66 3.07 -24.12
CA PHE A 273 -0.98 4.32 -24.49
C PHE A 273 -0.23 4.15 -25.81
N LEU A 274 -0.23 5.20 -26.62
CA LEU A 274 0.69 5.35 -27.75
C LEU A 274 2.10 5.54 -27.20
N THR A 275 3.07 4.84 -27.80
CA THR A 275 4.46 4.88 -27.35
C THR A 275 5.40 5.29 -28.48
N ALA A 276 6.63 5.64 -28.14
CA ALA A 276 7.65 5.96 -29.14
C ALA A 276 7.89 4.80 -30.11
N ALA A 277 7.64 3.54 -29.71
CA ALA A 277 7.78 2.39 -30.61
C ALA A 277 6.74 2.39 -31.75
N ASP A 278 5.64 3.15 -31.60
CA ASP A 278 4.60 3.29 -32.60
C ASP A 278 4.85 4.47 -33.56
N LEU A 279 5.87 5.30 -33.30
CA LEU A 279 6.18 6.49 -34.09
C LEU A 279 7.29 6.24 -35.12
N PRO A 280 7.18 6.80 -36.35
CA PRO A 280 8.26 6.78 -37.32
C PRO A 280 9.46 7.61 -36.82
N GLY A 281 10.68 7.18 -37.13
CA GLY A 281 11.93 7.86 -36.71
C GLY A 281 12.41 7.48 -35.30
N HIS A 282 11.70 6.59 -34.61
CA HIS A 282 12.10 6.01 -33.33
C HIS A 282 12.54 4.54 -33.46
N GLU A 283 12.79 4.07 -34.69
CA GLU A 283 13.29 2.73 -34.94
C GLU A 283 14.64 2.51 -34.24
N GLY A 284 14.74 1.49 -33.40
CA GLY A 284 15.95 1.20 -32.63
C GLY A 284 16.16 2.06 -31.38
N ALA A 285 15.24 2.97 -31.04
CA ALA A 285 15.30 3.70 -29.78
C ALA A 285 15.16 2.74 -28.58
N GLU A 286 16.13 2.80 -27.67
CA GLU A 286 16.14 1.93 -26.47
C GLU A 286 14.88 2.17 -25.63
N ALA A 287 14.24 1.08 -25.18
CA ALA A 287 13.01 1.10 -24.38
C ALA A 287 11.87 1.96 -24.97
N ALA A 288 11.78 2.08 -26.30
CA ALA A 288 10.75 2.88 -26.98
C ALA A 288 9.31 2.53 -26.56
N ALA A 289 9.03 1.25 -26.32
CA ALA A 289 7.72 0.76 -25.86
C ALA A 289 7.33 1.21 -24.44
N PHE A 290 8.25 1.84 -23.69
CA PHE A 290 8.02 2.37 -22.35
C PHE A 290 8.10 3.90 -22.30
N LYS A 291 8.05 4.55 -23.47
CA LYS A 291 8.10 6.01 -23.61
C LYS A 291 6.79 6.49 -24.22
N THR A 292 5.90 7.00 -23.39
CA THR A 292 4.56 7.45 -23.78
C THR A 292 4.62 8.76 -24.59
N VAL A 293 3.63 8.97 -25.46
CA VAL A 293 3.58 10.09 -26.42
C VAL A 293 2.46 11.06 -26.07
N LEU A 294 2.69 12.35 -26.25
CA LEU A 294 1.69 13.42 -26.19
C LEU A 294 1.77 14.29 -27.45
N LEU A 295 0.87 15.26 -27.63
CA LEU A 295 0.99 16.29 -28.68
C LEU A 295 1.52 17.60 -28.09
N ASP A 296 2.43 18.26 -28.81
CA ASP A 296 2.85 19.63 -28.49
C ASP A 296 1.84 20.63 -29.07
N ALA A 297 1.21 21.43 -28.22
CA ALA A 297 0.20 22.43 -28.61
C ALA A 297 0.76 23.53 -29.51
N ARG A 298 2.08 23.77 -29.52
CA ARG A 298 2.72 24.82 -30.33
C ARG A 298 2.93 24.39 -31.77
N THR A 299 3.24 23.11 -31.98
CA THR A 299 3.57 22.56 -33.31
C THR A 299 2.43 21.72 -33.88
N GLY A 300 1.59 21.15 -33.00
CA GLY A 300 0.57 20.18 -33.37
C GLY A 300 1.11 18.76 -33.55
N GLU A 301 2.41 18.54 -33.33
CA GLU A 301 3.11 17.29 -33.63
C GLU A 301 3.25 16.37 -32.41
N PRO A 302 3.35 15.04 -32.62
CA PRO A 302 3.71 14.09 -31.57
C PRO A 302 5.07 14.38 -30.94
N ALA A 303 5.15 14.28 -29.62
CA ALA A 303 6.37 14.44 -28.85
C ALA A 303 6.50 13.36 -27.78
N VAL A 304 7.75 12.94 -27.54
CA VAL A 304 8.12 12.01 -26.47
C VAL A 304 8.76 12.83 -25.33
N PRO A 305 8.00 13.20 -24.28
CA PRO A 305 8.52 14.01 -23.20
C PRO A 305 9.48 13.19 -22.32
N ASN A 306 10.27 13.90 -21.52
CA ASN A 306 11.06 13.31 -20.44
C ASN A 306 10.16 12.58 -19.41
N GLY A 307 10.76 11.72 -18.59
CA GLY A 307 10.14 11.22 -17.36
C GLY A 307 9.38 9.89 -17.44
N SER A 308 8.97 9.44 -18.63
CA SER A 308 8.37 8.12 -18.80
C SER A 308 9.32 6.97 -18.41
N LEU A 309 8.77 5.81 -18.05
CA LEU A 309 9.51 4.71 -17.41
C LEU A 309 10.71 4.23 -18.23
N GLY A 310 10.63 4.29 -19.57
CA GLY A 310 11.74 3.94 -20.44
C GLY A 310 13.01 4.75 -20.12
N PHE A 311 12.89 6.04 -19.79
CA PHE A 311 14.04 6.88 -19.47
C PHE A 311 14.68 6.57 -18.12
N ARG A 312 14.02 5.82 -17.22
CA ARG A 312 14.56 5.47 -15.90
C ARG A 312 15.79 4.56 -15.99
N TRP A 313 15.80 3.67 -16.98
CA TRP A 313 16.81 2.60 -17.11
C TRP A 313 17.70 2.75 -18.35
N THR A 314 17.38 3.68 -19.25
CA THR A 314 18.19 3.98 -20.44
C THR A 314 19.02 5.25 -20.22
N ALA A 315 20.22 5.29 -20.78
CA ALA A 315 21.09 6.47 -20.77
C ALA A 315 21.20 7.04 -22.19
N PRO A 316 20.26 7.90 -22.64
CA PRO A 316 20.32 8.46 -23.98
C PRO A 316 21.56 9.36 -24.15
N GLU A 317 22.03 9.49 -25.40
CA GLU A 317 23.02 10.49 -25.77
C GLU A 317 22.50 11.88 -25.36
N GLY A 318 23.28 12.62 -24.57
CA GLY A 318 22.86 13.90 -23.99
C GLY A 318 22.52 13.87 -22.49
N GLY A 319 22.50 12.69 -21.85
CA GLY A 319 22.42 12.56 -20.39
C GLY A 319 21.06 12.10 -19.86
N PRO A 320 20.86 12.08 -18.52
CA PRO A 320 19.67 11.49 -17.90
C PRO A 320 18.39 12.30 -18.18
N ARG A 321 17.38 11.65 -18.76
CA ARG A 321 16.08 12.24 -19.12
C ARG A 321 14.90 11.75 -18.26
N TRP A 322 15.18 11.04 -17.16
CA TRP A 322 14.14 10.63 -16.19
C TRP A 322 13.86 11.77 -15.21
N ASN A 323 13.09 12.76 -15.65
CA ASN A 323 12.66 13.91 -14.88
C ASN A 323 11.37 14.50 -15.49
N LEU A 324 10.68 15.38 -14.76
CA LEU A 324 9.42 16.00 -15.20
C LEU A 324 9.62 17.32 -15.96
N ARG A 325 10.82 17.60 -16.48
CA ARG A 325 11.08 18.83 -17.24
C ARG A 325 10.59 18.64 -18.67
N LEU A 326 9.69 19.52 -19.11
CA LEU A 326 9.09 19.45 -20.45
C LEU A 326 10.02 19.93 -21.59
N GLU A 327 11.17 20.53 -21.27
CA GLU A 327 12.18 20.98 -22.25
C GLU A 327 11.62 21.80 -23.42
N GLY A 328 10.63 22.65 -23.10
CA GLY A 328 9.98 23.53 -24.06
C GLY A 328 8.72 22.93 -24.69
N THR A 329 8.48 21.63 -24.63
CA THR A 329 7.22 21.02 -25.08
C THR A 329 6.03 21.58 -24.30
N ASP A 330 4.94 21.91 -24.99
CA ASP A 330 3.70 22.36 -24.36
C ASP A 330 2.58 21.30 -24.52
N PRO A 331 2.33 20.44 -23.52
CA PRO A 331 1.38 19.33 -23.67
C PRO A 331 -0.05 19.75 -24.01
N LEU A 332 -0.61 19.25 -25.11
CA LEU A 332 -2.02 19.50 -25.44
C LEU A 332 -2.94 18.59 -24.61
N LEU A 333 -3.86 19.18 -23.81
CA LEU A 333 -4.77 18.43 -22.93
C LEU A 333 -6.01 17.87 -23.63
N SER A 334 -6.44 18.47 -24.75
CA SER A 334 -7.67 18.07 -25.43
C SER A 334 -7.50 18.15 -26.94
N LEU A 335 -8.06 17.14 -27.63
CA LEU A 335 -8.16 17.10 -29.09
C LEU A 335 -9.47 17.71 -29.61
N TYR A 336 -10.37 18.14 -28.71
CA TYR A 336 -11.67 18.68 -29.09
C TYR A 336 -11.52 19.96 -29.93
N GLY A 337 -12.25 20.03 -31.05
CA GLY A 337 -12.25 21.19 -31.95
C GLY A 337 -11.06 21.29 -32.89
N ARG A 338 -10.18 20.28 -32.93
CA ARG A 338 -9.10 20.20 -33.91
C ARG A 338 -9.65 19.99 -35.33
N PRO A 339 -9.18 20.76 -36.33
CA PRO A 339 -9.71 20.69 -37.70
C PRO A 339 -9.31 19.41 -38.45
N ASP A 340 -8.25 18.75 -38.00
CA ASP A 340 -7.68 17.51 -38.54
C ASP A 340 -8.17 16.25 -37.80
N GLY A 341 -9.09 16.39 -36.84
CA GLY A 341 -9.64 15.29 -36.06
C GLY A 341 -11.02 14.83 -36.53
N GLU A 342 -11.29 13.53 -36.38
CA GLU A 342 -12.62 12.94 -36.55
C GLU A 342 -13.19 12.55 -35.17
N ALA A 343 -14.48 12.84 -34.95
CA ALA A 343 -15.17 12.42 -33.75
C ALA A 343 -15.65 10.96 -33.91
N VAL A 344 -15.22 10.09 -33.00
CA VAL A 344 -15.64 8.68 -32.96
C VAL A 344 -16.36 8.35 -31.66
N ALA A 345 -17.26 7.38 -31.70
CA ALA A 345 -17.93 6.88 -30.51
C ALA A 345 -16.98 5.98 -29.71
N VAL A 346 -16.76 6.31 -28.44
CA VAL A 346 -15.97 5.49 -27.50
C VAL A 346 -16.90 4.94 -26.43
N ASP A 347 -16.95 3.62 -26.31
CA ASP A 347 -17.68 2.93 -25.25
C ASP A 347 -16.82 2.86 -23.98
N LEU A 348 -17.39 3.29 -22.86
CA LEU A 348 -16.73 3.31 -21.55
C LEU A 348 -17.38 2.25 -20.65
N PRO A 349 -16.58 1.52 -19.83
CA PRO A 349 -17.06 0.44 -18.98
C PRO A 349 -17.97 0.89 -17.82
#